data_AF-G7JXT5-F1
#
_entry.id   AF-G7JXT5-F1
#
_cell.length_a   1.000
_cell.length_b   1.000
_cell.length_c   1.000
_cell.angle_alpha   90.00
_cell.angle_beta   90.00
_cell.angle_gamma   90.00
#
_symmetry.space_group_name_H-M   'P 1'
#
loop_
_entity.id
_entity.type
_entity.pdbx_description
1 polymer ?
#
loop_
_entity_poly.entity_id
_entity_poly.type
_entity_poly.pdbx_seq_one_letter_code
_entity_poly.pdbx_strand_id
1 'polypeptide(L)' 'MSGGAFEAEEEMNNSGCSTPKRWECQIHTTLVPPPPPKKKPFSFGRRKKEAPKNGYFQPPEDDLEHLFYMLPPHKYYN' A
#
# COMPACT_ATOMS: atom_id res chain seq x y z
N MET A 1 -28.46 40.19 33.67
CA MET A 1 -27.33 40.10 32.73
C MET A 1 -26.17 39.47 33.50
N SER A 2 -25.96 38.18 33.32
CA SER A 2 -24.85 37.47 33.96
C SER A 2 -24.51 36.26 33.10
N GLY A 3 -23.53 36.45 32.25
CA GLY A 3 -22.94 35.41 31.41
C GLY A 3 -21.49 35.78 31.13
N GLY A 4 -20.60 34.80 31.21
CA GLY A 4 -19.22 34.93 30.76
C GLY A 4 -18.17 34.79 31.86
N ALA A 5 -18.08 33.60 32.46
CA ALA A 5 -16.87 33.16 33.15
C ALA A 5 -16.79 31.63 33.12
N PHE A 6 -16.78 31.05 31.92
CA PHE A 6 -16.36 29.66 31.74
C PHE A 6 -15.85 29.45 30.31
N GLU A 7 -14.90 30.25 29.84
CA GLU A 7 -14.20 29.94 28.59
C GLU A 7 -12.77 30.49 28.67
N ALA A 8 -11.90 29.81 29.41
CA ALA A 8 -10.46 30.10 29.39
C ALA A 8 -9.54 28.91 29.69
N GLU A 9 -10.08 27.71 29.94
CA GLU A 9 -9.27 26.55 30.37
C GLU A 9 -9.40 25.30 29.49
N GLU A 10 -10.24 25.33 28.44
CA GLU A 10 -10.43 24.20 27.52
C GLU A 10 -9.69 24.35 26.16
N GLU A 11 -8.83 25.37 25.99
CA GLU A 11 -8.08 25.56 24.72
C GLU A 11 -6.62 25.09 24.77
N MET A 12 -6.10 24.65 25.92
CA MET A 12 -4.68 24.24 26.03
C MET A 12 -4.47 22.73 25.86
N ASN A 13 -5.52 21.91 25.94
CA ASN A 13 -5.40 20.45 25.93
C ASN A 13 -5.80 19.79 24.58
N ASN A 14 -6.19 20.58 23.58
CA ASN A 14 -6.56 20.08 22.24
C ASN A 14 -5.46 20.31 21.19
N SER A 15 -4.21 20.51 21.61
CA SER A 15 -3.07 20.59 20.70
C SER A 15 -2.68 19.19 20.22
N GLY A 16 -3.52 18.58 19.39
CA GLY A 16 -3.14 17.42 18.60
C GLY A 16 -1.92 17.73 17.71
N CYS A 17 -1.35 16.70 17.08
CA CYS A 17 -0.28 16.91 16.10
C CYS A 17 -0.82 17.75 14.94
N SER A 18 -0.42 19.02 14.86
CA SER A 18 -0.87 19.99 13.86
C SER A 18 0.32 20.54 13.08
N THR A 19 0.13 20.74 11.78
CA THR A 19 1.17 21.31 10.89
C THR A 19 1.55 22.72 11.36
N PRO A 20 2.85 23.03 11.56
CA PRO A 20 3.29 24.37 11.92
C PRO A 20 2.80 25.44 10.95
N LYS A 21 2.21 26.52 11.49
CA LYS A 21 1.65 27.63 10.70
C LYS A 21 2.68 28.73 10.37
N ARG A 22 3.88 28.71 10.92
CA ARG A 22 4.95 29.69 10.61
C ARG A 22 5.45 29.48 9.18
N TRP A 23 5.60 30.57 8.41
CA TRP A 23 5.92 30.52 6.97
C TRP A 23 7.20 29.73 6.66
N GLU A 24 8.24 29.93 7.47
CA GLU A 24 9.55 29.26 7.44
C GLU A 24 9.47 27.73 7.71
N CYS A 25 8.40 27.28 8.37
CA CYS A 25 8.15 25.87 8.67
C CYS A 25 7.08 25.26 7.74
N GLN A 26 6.40 26.05 6.92
CA GLN A 26 5.40 25.56 5.99
C GLN A 26 6.09 24.99 4.75
N ILE A 27 5.70 23.77 4.37
CA ILE A 27 6.07 23.24 3.06
C ILE A 27 5.21 23.97 2.03
N HIS A 28 5.83 24.90 1.29
CA HIS A 28 5.14 25.60 0.21
C HIS A 28 4.62 24.60 -0.82
N THR A 29 3.32 24.65 -1.08
CA THR A 29 2.66 23.77 -2.06
C THR A 29 3.24 24.02 -3.45
N THR A 30 4.17 23.18 -3.88
CA THR A 30 4.44 23.02 -5.31
C THR A 30 3.27 22.24 -5.88
N LEU A 31 2.47 22.91 -6.71
CA LEU A 31 1.09 22.55 -7.05
C LEU A 31 0.90 21.23 -7.82
N VAL A 32 1.95 20.50 -8.16
CA VAL A 32 1.83 19.25 -8.91
C VAL A 32 2.87 18.25 -8.43
N PRO A 33 2.48 17.03 -7.99
CA PRO A 33 3.43 15.97 -7.74
C PRO A 33 4.21 15.67 -9.03
N PRO A 34 5.46 15.19 -8.95
CA PRO A 34 6.18 14.81 -10.16
C PRO A 34 5.36 13.79 -10.98
N PRO A 35 5.47 13.83 -12.32
CA PRO A 35 4.72 12.92 -13.17
C PRO A 35 5.03 11.46 -12.81
N PRO A 36 4.05 10.55 -12.92
CA PRO A 36 4.24 9.17 -12.53
C PRO A 36 5.39 8.51 -13.31
N PRO A 37 6.16 7.61 -12.68
CA PRO A 37 7.22 6.88 -13.37
C PRO A 37 6.66 6.14 -14.60
N LYS A 38 7.33 6.29 -15.75
CA LYS A 38 6.95 5.59 -16.98
C LYS A 38 7.19 4.09 -16.80
N LYS A 39 6.16 3.28 -17.00
CA LYS A 39 6.31 1.82 -17.04
C LYS A 39 7.27 1.45 -18.18
N LYS A 40 8.26 0.61 -17.88
CA LYS A 40 9.08 0.00 -18.93
C LYS A 40 8.18 -0.89 -19.80
N PRO A 41 8.37 -0.93 -21.13
CA PRO A 41 7.62 -1.82 -21.98
C PRO A 41 7.82 -3.25 -21.51
N PHE A 42 6.72 -3.98 -21.32
CA PHE A 42 6.76 -5.39 -20.96
C PHE A 42 7.31 -6.17 -22.16
N SER A 43 8.56 -6.63 -22.06
CA SER A 43 9.14 -7.50 -23.07
C SER A 43 8.71 -8.95 -22.80
N PHE A 44 7.67 -9.42 -23.50
CA PHE A 44 7.50 -10.85 -23.70
C PHE A 44 8.69 -11.36 -24.53
N GLY A 45 9.69 -11.94 -23.86
CA GLY A 45 10.59 -12.94 -24.44
C GLY A 45 11.46 -12.52 -25.64
N ARG A 46 12.76 -12.35 -25.37
CA ARG A 46 13.80 -12.93 -26.26
C ARG A 46 14.28 -14.30 -25.77
N ARG A 47 13.80 -14.74 -24.61
CA ARG A 47 13.92 -16.10 -24.10
C ARG A 47 12.60 -16.41 -23.43
N LYS A 48 11.96 -17.54 -23.79
CA LYS A 48 10.99 -18.16 -22.89
C LYS A 48 11.66 -18.20 -21.52
N LYS A 49 10.94 -17.84 -20.46
CA LYS A 49 11.49 -17.90 -19.09
C LYS A 49 11.89 -19.36 -18.90
N GLU A 50 13.18 -19.64 -19.07
CA GLU A 50 13.68 -21.00 -18.97
C GLU A 50 13.31 -21.50 -17.58
N ALA A 51 12.98 -22.78 -17.48
CA ALA A 51 12.81 -23.39 -16.17
C ALA A 51 14.06 -23.08 -15.35
N PRO A 52 13.92 -22.83 -14.03
CA PRO A 52 15.09 -22.63 -13.19
C PRO A 52 16.07 -23.78 -13.39
N LYS A 53 17.37 -23.47 -13.43
CA LYS A 53 18.43 -24.44 -13.79
C LYS A 53 18.41 -25.72 -12.96
N ASN A 54 17.88 -25.66 -11.74
CA ASN A 54 17.85 -26.77 -10.79
C ASN A 54 16.42 -27.30 -10.58
N GLY A 55 15.51 -27.04 -11.52
CA GLY A 55 14.08 -27.29 -11.34
C GLY A 55 13.42 -26.28 -10.41
N TYR A 56 12.10 -26.39 -10.30
CA TYR A 56 11.34 -25.64 -9.30
C TYR A 56 11.52 -26.29 -7.92
N PHE A 57 11.17 -25.54 -6.87
CA PHE A 57 11.07 -26.10 -5.52
C PHE A 57 10.27 -27.41 -5.55
N GLN A 58 10.88 -28.48 -5.04
CA GLN A 58 10.24 -29.77 -4.85
C GLN A 58 9.76 -29.79 -3.40
N PRO A 59 8.49 -29.44 -3.12
CA PRO A 59 7.95 -29.58 -1.78
C PRO A 59 7.96 -31.06 -1.36
N PRO A 60 7.82 -31.37 -0.05
CA PRO A 60 7.49 -32.73 0.38
C PRO A 60 6.31 -33.27 -0.44
N GLU A 61 6.35 -34.55 -0.79
CA GLU A 61 5.44 -35.13 -1.79
C GLU A 61 3.95 -34.89 -1.49
N ASP A 62 3.61 -34.76 -0.21
CA ASP A 62 2.24 -34.58 0.25
C ASP A 62 1.70 -33.14 0.04
N ASP A 63 2.53 -32.11 0.01
CA ASP A 63 2.07 -30.70 0.11
C ASP A 63 1.22 -30.25 -1.09
N LEU A 64 1.55 -30.74 -2.29
CA LEU A 64 0.83 -30.37 -3.52
C LEU A 64 -0.54 -31.04 -3.60
N GLU A 65 -0.63 -32.32 -3.29
CA GLU A 65 -1.90 -33.06 -3.33
C GLU A 65 -2.87 -32.52 -2.28
N HIS A 66 -2.39 -32.23 -1.06
CA HIS A 66 -3.22 -31.62 -0.02
C HIS A 66 -3.78 -30.26 -0.45
N LEU A 67 -3.00 -29.43 -1.15
CA LEU A 67 -3.48 -28.15 -1.68
C LEU A 67 -4.65 -28.34 -2.67
N PHE A 68 -4.56 -29.33 -3.57
CA PHE A 68 -5.63 -29.61 -4.54
C PHE A 68 -6.88 -30.21 -3.89
N TYR A 69 -6.76 -30.99 -2.83
CA TYR A 69 -7.91 -31.49 -2.07
C TYR A 69 -8.60 -30.41 -1.24
N MET A 70 -7.85 -29.40 -0.78
CA MET A 70 -8.40 -28.29 0.01
C MET A 70 -9.10 -27.23 -0.85
N LEU A 71 -8.79 -27.16 -2.15
CA LEU A 71 -9.37 -26.18 -3.06
C LEU A 71 -10.66 -26.71 -3.72
N PRO A 72 -11.74 -25.92 -3.78
CA PRO A 72 -12.94 -26.35 -4.48
C PRO A 72 -12.64 -26.56 -5.98
N PRO A 73 -13.32 -27.52 -6.64
CA PRO A 73 -13.12 -27.77 -8.07
C PRO A 73 -13.36 -26.48 -8.86
N HIS A 74 -12.40 -26.12 -9.71
CA HIS A 74 -12.54 -24.96 -10.59
C HIS A 74 -13.70 -25.24 -11.57
N LYS A 75 -14.84 -24.57 -11.34
CA LYS A 75 -16.01 -24.71 -12.21
C LYS A 75 -15.74 -23.97 -13.51
N TYR A 76 -15.47 -24.71 -14.57
CA TYR A 76 -15.51 -24.18 -15.92
C TYR A 76 -16.97 -23.98 -16.33
N TYR A 77 -17.37 -22.75 -16.59
CA TYR A 77 -18.63 -22.44 -17.26
C TYR A 77 -18.36 -22.37 -18.77
N ASN A 78 -19.14 -23.11 -19.57
CA ASN A 78 -19.15 -23.04 -21.03
C ASN A 78 -20.03 -21.89 -21.50
#